data_AF-A0AAW7HR54-F1
#
_entry.id   AF-A0AAW7HR54-F1
#
_cell.length_a   1.000
_cell.length_b   1.000
_cell.length_c   1.000
_cell.angle_alpha   90.00
_cell.angle_beta   90.00
_cell.angle_gamma   90.00
#
_symmetry.space_group_name_H-M   'P 1'
#
loop_
_entity.id
_entity.type
_entity.pdbx_description
1 polymer ?
#
loop_
_entity_poly.entity_id
_entity_poly.type
_entity_poly.pdbx_seq_one_letter_code
_entity_poly.pdbx_strand_id
1 'polypeptide(L)'
;MNSQAALGSDRNWRPVFHDCYSTVIKAVDARYDVRGYLLSELVKLCLKNRAKVPLARRAYYEGCVQKEAIAFLERYTSHLLFGPGGRLSPQEYRYDTY
;
A
#
# COMPACT_ATOMS: atom_id res chain seq x y z
N MET A 1 27.57 27.52 7.60
CA MET A 1 27.83 26.43 8.56
C MET A 1 26.56 25.60 8.73
N ASN A 2 26.71 24.29 8.55
CA ASN A 2 25.84 23.15 8.90
C ASN A 2 24.36 23.12 8.49
N SER A 3 24.16 22.50 7.33
CA SER A 3 23.06 21.58 7.01
C SER A 3 22.92 20.50 8.08
N GLN A 4 21.81 20.44 8.82
CA GLN A 4 21.38 19.25 9.59
C GLN A 4 19.98 19.49 10.20
N ALA A 5 18.91 19.26 9.41
CA ALA A 5 17.54 19.21 9.92
C ALA A 5 16.64 18.19 9.20
N ALA A 6 17.22 17.12 8.61
CA ALA A 6 16.47 16.16 7.79
C ALA A 6 16.73 14.69 8.15
N LEU A 7 16.88 14.35 9.44
CA LEU A 7 17.11 12.97 9.90
C LEU A 7 15.97 12.41 10.79
N GLY A 8 14.84 13.12 10.91
CA GLY A 8 13.75 12.73 11.82
C GLY A 8 12.62 11.88 11.21
N SER A 9 12.44 11.87 9.89
CA SER A 9 11.17 11.41 9.29
C SER A 9 11.17 9.97 8.74
N ASP A 10 12.33 9.31 8.63
CA ASP A 10 12.42 7.98 8.01
C ASP A 10 12.05 6.84 8.98
N ARG A 11 12.28 7.04 10.28
CA ARG A 11 12.27 5.94 11.27
C ARG A 11 10.88 5.43 11.63
N ASN A 12 9.85 6.27 11.49
CA ASN A 12 8.47 5.91 11.81
C ASN A 12 7.70 5.30 10.63
N TRP A 13 8.27 5.34 9.42
CA TRP A 13 7.58 4.87 8.21
C TRP A 13 7.56 3.34 8.07
N ARG A 14 8.68 2.69 8.43
CA ARG A 14 8.86 1.24 8.33
C ARG A 14 7.85 0.42 9.14
N PRO A 15 7.57 0.75 10.43
CA PRO A 15 6.56 0.03 11.19
C PRO A 15 5.14 0.26 10.66
N VAL A 16 4.82 1.48 10.21
CA VAL A 16 3.51 1.79 9.60
C VAL A 16 3.30 1.02 8.30
N PHE A 17 4.33 0.91 7.45
CA PHE A 17 4.26 0.13 6.22
C PHE A 17 4.02 -1.36 6.51
N HIS A 18 4.74 -1.94 7.47
CA HIS A 18 4.61 -3.36 7.81
C HIS A 18 3.23 -3.69 8.40
N ASP A 19 2.72 -2.83 9.29
CA ASP A 19 1.37 -2.97 9.85
C ASP A 19 0.29 -2.88 8.76
N CYS A 20 0.38 -1.86 7.89
CA CYS A 20 -0.55 -1.70 6.78
C CYS A 20 -0.47 -2.88 5.82
N TYR A 21 0.73 -3.34 5.50
CA TYR A 21 0.95 -4.50 4.64
C TYR A 21 0.27 -5.75 5.21
N SER A 22 0.54 -6.11 6.47
CA SER A 22 -0.05 -7.30 7.09
C SER A 22 -1.58 -7.20 7.18
N THR A 23 -2.10 -6.01 7.47
CA THR A 23 -3.55 -5.76 7.58
C THR A 23 -4.25 -5.93 6.24
N VAL A 24 -3.70 -5.33 5.17
CA VAL A 24 -4.29 -5.44 3.81
C VAL A 24 -4.20 -6.88 3.31
N ILE A 25 -3.07 -7.57 3.52
CA ILE A 25 -2.92 -8.99 3.15
C ILE A 25 -4.04 -9.82 3.77
N LYS A 26 -4.21 -9.74 5.10
CA LYS A 26 -5.24 -10.51 5.82
C LYS A 26 -6.66 -10.16 5.37
N ALA A 27 -6.94 -8.88 5.12
CA ALA A 27 -8.26 -8.43 4.71
C ALA A 27 -8.66 -8.92 3.32
N VAL A 28 -7.69 -8.99 2.39
CA VAL A 28 -7.93 -9.50 1.03
C VAL A 28 -7.97 -11.02 1.03
N ASP A 29 -7.04 -11.69 1.70
CA ASP A 29 -6.96 -13.15 1.82
C ASP A 29 -8.24 -13.75 2.44
N ALA A 30 -8.83 -13.06 3.42
CA ALA A 30 -10.10 -13.48 4.04
C ALA A 30 -11.33 -13.39 3.10
N ARG A 31 -11.24 -12.65 1.99
CA ARG A 31 -12.36 -12.39 1.07
C ARG A 31 -12.15 -12.96 -0.33
N TYR A 32 -10.90 -13.10 -0.74
CA TYR A 32 -10.49 -13.47 -2.09
C TYR A 32 -9.34 -14.46 -2.00
N ASP A 33 -9.51 -15.61 -2.66
CA ASP A 33 -8.45 -16.62 -2.79
C ASP A 33 -7.45 -16.17 -3.86
N VAL A 34 -6.52 -15.30 -3.46
CA VAL A 34 -5.45 -14.78 -4.32
C VAL A 34 -4.15 -15.46 -3.94
N ARG A 35 -3.42 -15.99 -4.92
CA ARG A 35 -2.10 -16.58 -4.69
C ARG A 35 -1.20 -15.61 -3.91
N GLY A 36 -0.64 -16.09 -2.80
CA GLY A 36 0.09 -15.25 -1.85
C GLY A 36 1.22 -14.41 -2.44
N TYR A 37 1.94 -14.90 -3.46
CA TYR A 37 2.98 -14.12 -4.14
C TYR A 37 2.41 -12.95 -4.96
N LEU A 38 1.29 -13.15 -5.66
CA LEU A 38 0.61 -12.09 -6.42
C LEU A 38 0.03 -11.06 -5.47
N LEU A 39 -0.61 -11.52 -4.39
CA LEU A 39 -1.20 -10.64 -3.38
C LEU A 39 -0.12 -9.77 -2.72
N SER A 40 1.00 -10.39 -2.32
CA SER A 40 2.14 -9.68 -1.73
C SER A 40 2.67 -8.55 -2.63
N GLU A 41 2.84 -8.83 -3.92
CA GLU A 41 3.30 -7.82 -4.88
C GLU A 41 2.25 -6.74 -5.15
N LEU A 42 0.96 -7.10 -5.23
CA LEU A 42 -0.14 -6.14 -5.36
C LEU A 42 -0.22 -5.18 -4.17
N VAL A 43 -0.12 -5.70 -2.95
CA VAL A 43 -0.17 -4.88 -1.72
C VAL A 43 1.03 -3.94 -1.67
N LYS A 44 2.25 -4.44 -1.94
CA LYS A 44 3.45 -3.58 -2.01
C LYS A 44 3.27 -2.48 -3.06
N LEU A 45 2.78 -2.84 -4.24
CA LEU A 45 2.58 -1.89 -5.34
C LEU A 45 1.53 -0.83 -4.97
N CYS A 46 0.43 -1.24 -4.37
CA CYS A 46 -0.65 -0.36 -3.93
C CYS A 46 -0.16 0.61 -2.85
N LEU A 47 0.54 0.12 -1.83
CA LEU A 47 1.16 0.97 -0.81
C LEU A 47 2.15 1.94 -1.46
N LYS A 48 3.10 1.47 -2.28
CA LYS A 48 4.08 2.34 -2.98
C LYS A 48 3.43 3.48 -3.77
N ASN A 49 2.27 3.24 -4.36
CA ASN A 49 1.58 4.19 -5.24
C ASN A 49 0.37 4.86 -4.56
N ARG A 50 0.47 5.19 -3.26
CA ARG A 50 -0.56 5.93 -2.51
C ARG A 50 -1.94 5.25 -2.56
N ALA A 51 -1.97 3.97 -2.20
CA ALA A 51 -3.17 3.12 -2.21
C ALA A 51 -3.81 2.88 -3.59
N LYS A 52 -3.03 3.00 -4.68
CA LYS A 52 -3.53 2.73 -6.04
C LYS A 52 -2.65 1.73 -6.77
N VAL A 53 -3.25 0.88 -7.58
CA VAL A 53 -2.53 0.02 -8.52
C VAL A 53 -2.42 0.76 -9.85
N PRO A 54 -1.20 1.06 -10.34
CA PRO A 54 -1.03 1.75 -11.61
C PRO A 54 -1.73 0.99 -12.75
N LEU A 55 -2.42 1.72 -13.63
CA LEU A 55 -3.19 1.15 -14.74
C LEU A 55 -2.35 0.20 -15.61
N ALA A 56 -1.09 0.59 -15.87
CA ALA A 56 -0.13 -0.20 -16.65
C ALA A 56 0.17 -1.58 -16.04
N ARG A 57 0.14 -1.71 -14.71
CA ARG A 57 0.33 -3.00 -14.03
C ARG A 57 -0.99 -3.70 -13.75
N ARG A 58 -2.10 -2.95 -13.69
CA ARG A 58 -3.44 -3.48 -13.46
C ARG A 58 -3.81 -4.51 -14.52
N ALA A 59 -3.58 -4.22 -15.80
CA ALA A 59 -3.89 -5.14 -16.90
C ALA A 59 -3.18 -6.50 -16.77
N TYR A 60 -1.93 -6.51 -16.28
CA TYR A 60 -1.20 -7.75 -15.99
C TYR A 60 -1.85 -8.55 -14.86
N TYR A 61 -2.22 -7.89 -13.75
CA TYR A 61 -2.84 -8.56 -12.61
C TYR A 61 -4.29 -8.99 -12.87
N GLU A 62 -5.05 -8.28 -13.71
CA GLU A 62 -6.41 -8.68 -14.08
C GLU A 62 -6.45 -10.03 -14.83
N GLY A 63 -5.33 -10.48 -15.41
CA GLY A 63 -5.21 -11.82 -16.01
C GLY A 63 -4.96 -12.94 -15.00
N CYS A 64 -4.62 -12.62 -13.75
CA CYS A 64 -4.26 -13.59 -12.71
C CYS A 64 -5.04 -13.43 -11.40
N VAL A 65 -5.69 -12.29 -11.21
CA VAL A 65 -6.38 -11.88 -9.98
C VAL A 65 -7.73 -11.27 -10.37
N GLN A 66 -8.75 -11.56 -9.58
CA GLN A 66 -10.11 -11.03 -9.77
C GLN A 66 -10.10 -9.49 -9.71
N LYS A 67 -10.84 -8.83 -10.61
CA LYS A 67 -10.91 -7.37 -10.70
C LYS A 67 -11.47 -6.75 -9.42
N GLU A 68 -12.42 -7.45 -8.81
CA GLU A 68 -13.05 -7.14 -7.54
C GLU A 68 -12.03 -7.14 -6.39
N ALA A 69 -11.11 -8.11 -6.37
CA ALA A 69 -10.06 -8.19 -5.37
C ALA A 69 -9.10 -7.00 -5.47
N ILE A 70 -8.72 -6.60 -6.69
CA ILE A 70 -7.89 -5.41 -6.93
C ILE A 70 -8.62 -4.15 -6.48
N ALA A 71 -9.87 -3.97 -6.89
CA ALA A 71 -10.66 -2.79 -6.52
C ALA A 71 -10.92 -2.71 -5.00
N PHE A 72 -11.15 -3.86 -4.36
CA PHE A 72 -11.30 -3.95 -2.91
C PHE A 72 -10.01 -3.57 -2.20
N LEU A 73 -8.87 -4.11 -2.64
CA LEU A 73 -7.55 -3.81 -2.10
C LEU A 73 -7.24 -2.30 -2.18
N GLU A 74 -7.52 -1.65 -3.31
CA GLU A 74 -7.34 -0.20 -3.47
C GLU A 74 -8.21 0.59 -2.48
N ARG A 75 -9.51 0.28 -2.40
CA ARG A 75 -10.44 0.96 -1.49
C ARG A 75 -10.06 0.76 -0.02
N TYR A 76 -9.75 -0.48 0.36
CA TYR A 76 -9.40 -0.83 1.73
C TYR A 76 -8.09 -0.17 2.15
N THR A 77 -7.07 -0.21 1.29
CA THR A 77 -5.78 0.46 1.55
C THR A 77 -5.95 1.97 1.62
N SER A 78 -6.76 2.57 0.74
CA SER A 78 -7.04 4.01 0.75
C SER A 78 -7.74 4.44 2.03
N HIS A 79 -8.71 3.64 2.50
CA HIS A 79 -9.39 3.89 3.77
C HIS A 79 -8.45 3.71 4.97
N LEU A 80 -7.57 2.70 4.94
CA LEU A 80 -6.61 2.44 6.00
C LEU A 80 -5.55 3.55 6.13
N LEU A 81 -5.08 4.07 4.99
CA LEU A 81 -4.08 5.13 4.96
C LEU A 81 -4.68 6.51 5.19
N PHE A 82 -5.77 6.85 4.49
CA PHE A 82 -6.30 8.20 4.35
C PHE A 82 -7.74 8.38 4.90
N GLY A 83 -8.35 7.34 5.48
CA GLY A 83 -9.70 7.40 6.03
C GLY A 83 -9.80 8.22 7.32
N PRO A 84 -11.01 8.36 7.89
CA PRO A 84 -11.21 8.98 9.19
C PRO A 84 -10.60 8.09 10.29
N GLY A 85 -9.36 8.40 10.69
CA GLY A 85 -8.50 7.55 11.53
C GLY A 85 -7.27 6.97 10.82
N GLY A 86 -7.07 7.34 9.54
CA GLY A 86 -5.91 6.98 8.75
C GLY A 86 -4.62 7.49 9.40
N ARG A 87 -3.61 6.63 9.45
CA ARG A 87 -2.32 6.94 10.10
C ARG A 87 -1.48 7.97 9.34
N LEU A 88 -1.88 8.32 8.11
CA LEU A 88 -1.03 9.05 7.17
C LEU A 88 -1.81 10.09 6.37
N SER A 89 -1.36 11.35 6.36
CA SER A 89 -1.90 12.36 5.45
C SER A 89 -1.43 12.06 4.01
N PRO A 90 -2.27 12.27 2.98
CA PRO A 90 -1.88 12.06 1.57
C PRO A 90 -0.61 12.83 1.14
N GLN A 91 -0.33 13.95 1.81
CA GLN A 91 0.80 14.83 1.56
C GLN A 91 2.11 14.36 2.24
N GLU A 92 1.99 13.61 3.34
CA GLU A 92 3.12 13.06 4.09
C GLU A 92 3.58 11.71 3.52
N TYR A 93 2.76 11.09 2.66
CA TYR A 93 3.11 9.83 2.00
C TYR A 93 4.21 10.03 0.94
N ARG A 94 5.46 9.90 1.40
CA ARG A 94 6.67 9.84 0.57
C ARG A 94 7.21 8.43 0.64
N TYR A 95 7.01 7.66 -0.43
CA TYR A 95 7.76 6.45 -0.63
C TYR A 95 9.08 6.85 -1.29
N ASP A 96 10.16 6.88 -0.51
CA ASP A 96 11.49 7.16 -1.03
C ASP A 96 11.93 5.96 -1.89
N THR A 97 11.92 6.15 -3.20
CA THR A 97 12.55 5.23 -4.15
C THR A 97 14.05 5.47 -4.06
N TYR A 98 14.73 4.62 -3.29
CA TYR A 98 16.17 4.42 -3.41
C TYR A 98 16.57 4.15 -4.87
#